data_AF-X1K5T4-F1
#
_entry.id   AF-X1K5T4-F1
#
_cell.length_a   1.000
_cell.length_b   1.000
_cell.length_c   1.000
_cell.angle_alpha   90.00
_cell.angle_beta   90.00
_cell.angle_gamma   90.00
#
_symmetry.space_group_name_H-M   'P 1'
#
loop_
_entity.id
_entity.type
_entity.pdbx_description
1 polymer ?
#
loop_
_entity_poly.entity_id
_entity_poly.type
_entity_poly.pdbx_seq_one_letter_code
_entity_poly.pdbx_strand_id
1 'polypeptide(L)'
;MEITQNAEDAIKKRGIEDGKIIFCLSTERIKIEHNGMPFDDKDVDSICGVRSNKNPNEDFIGYMGIGFKSVFSITNKAQIFSGDYSFKFDKDECPRELPWFITPLEAKSPERLDKEMTTFIFPFKGEENIYQKTKDELEKFGVHLLMFLNSIKYIEINFESEEDTNVLTLNKLEPIGEIMRISENKEIKEFMTFSKELSVPPYISKDPDTIKAERHKVKKRMAILAFPFGG
;
A
#
# COMPACT_ATOMS: atom_id res chain seq x y z
N MET A 1 2.74 3.45 2.82
CA MET A 1 2.39 3.95 1.46
C MET A 1 2.49 2.88 0.37
N GLU A 2 3.54 2.06 0.31
CA GLU A 2 3.71 1.07 -0.78
C GLU A 2 2.56 0.06 -0.91
N ILE A 3 2.08 -0.53 0.20
CA ILE A 3 0.92 -1.44 0.17
C ILE A 3 -0.35 -0.77 -0.36
N THR A 4 -0.54 0.53 -0.09
CA THR A 4 -1.67 1.30 -0.61
C THR A 4 -1.61 1.43 -2.13
N GLN A 5 -0.40 1.60 -2.71
CA GLN A 5 -0.23 1.63 -4.17
C GLN A 5 -0.48 0.25 -4.79
N ASN A 6 0.00 -0.83 -4.15
CA ASN A 6 -0.32 -2.19 -4.59
C ASN A 6 -1.84 -2.45 -4.59
N ALA A 7 -2.55 -1.99 -3.56
CA ALA A 7 -4.01 -2.08 -3.50
C ALA A 7 -4.69 -1.25 -4.60
N GLU A 8 -4.22 -0.01 -4.84
CA GLU A 8 -4.71 0.87 -5.92
C GLU A 8 -4.58 0.19 -7.29
N ASP A 9 -3.41 -0.38 -7.60
CA ASP A 9 -3.16 -1.08 -8.85
C ASP A 9 -4.00 -2.36 -8.97
N ALA A 10 -4.15 -3.12 -7.88
CA ALA A 10 -4.96 -4.33 -7.85
C ALA A 10 -6.45 -4.03 -8.04
N ILE A 11 -6.98 -2.98 -7.42
CA ILE A 11 -8.37 -2.52 -7.61
C ILE A 11 -8.59 -2.08 -9.05
N LYS A 12 -7.63 -1.32 -9.61
CA LYS A 12 -7.67 -0.92 -11.01
C LYS A 12 -7.65 -2.13 -11.96
N LYS A 13 -6.83 -3.16 -11.68
CA LYS A 13 -6.79 -4.43 -12.43
C LYS A 13 -8.12 -5.19 -12.35
N ARG A 14 -8.80 -5.15 -11.20
CA ARG A 14 -10.13 -5.77 -11.01
C ARG A 14 -11.23 -5.00 -11.74
N GLY A 15 -11.07 -3.68 -11.89
CA GLY A 15 -12.02 -2.83 -12.62
C GLY A 15 -13.31 -2.55 -11.84
N ILE A 16 -13.22 -2.48 -10.51
CA ILE A 16 -14.37 -2.18 -9.63
C ILE A 16 -14.41 -0.68 -9.27
N GLU A 17 -15.62 -0.16 -9.00
CA GLU A 17 -15.83 1.25 -8.68
C GLU A 17 -15.73 1.53 -7.17
N ASP A 18 -16.05 0.56 -6.33
CA ASP A 18 -16.10 0.63 -4.87
C ASP A 18 -14.80 0.16 -4.20
N GLY A 19 -13.66 0.52 -4.80
CA GLY A 19 -12.34 0.15 -4.30
C GLY A 19 -12.13 0.58 -2.84
N LYS A 20 -11.73 -0.37 -2.00
CA LYS A 20 -11.52 -0.13 -0.56
C LYS A 20 -10.24 -0.78 -0.03
N ILE A 21 -9.65 -0.12 0.96
CA ILE A 21 -8.54 -0.64 1.76
C ILE A 21 -8.83 -0.43 3.24
N ILE A 22 -8.56 -1.44 4.06
CA ILE A 22 -8.81 -1.45 5.50
C ILE A 22 -7.48 -1.73 6.20
N PHE A 23 -7.16 -0.95 7.21
CA PHE A 23 -6.00 -1.13 8.09
C PHE A 23 -6.51 -1.47 9.49
N CYS A 24 -6.04 -2.55 10.09
CA CYS A 24 -6.25 -2.85 11.50
C CYS A 24 -4.89 -2.85 12.19
N LEU A 25 -4.66 -1.86 13.05
CA LEU A 25 -3.41 -1.68 13.79
C LEU A 25 -3.64 -2.07 15.25
N SER A 26 -2.86 -3.03 15.75
CA SER A 26 -2.76 -3.33 17.18
C SER A 26 -1.31 -3.18 17.66
N THR A 27 -1.07 -3.31 18.96
CA THR A 27 0.30 -3.29 19.53
C THR A 27 1.20 -4.38 18.98
N GLU A 28 0.63 -5.49 18.51
CA GLU A 28 1.35 -6.69 18.07
C GLU A 28 1.55 -6.77 16.56
N ARG A 29 0.68 -6.14 15.77
CA ARG A 29 0.67 -6.29 14.31
C ARG A 29 -0.03 -5.14 13.60
N ILE A 30 0.23 -5.06 12.30
CA ILE A 30 -0.67 -4.39 11.35
C ILE A 30 -1.24 -5.43 10.38
N LYS A 31 -2.57 -5.39 10.21
CA LYS A 31 -3.29 -6.10 9.14
C LYS A 31 -3.78 -5.10 8.11
N ILE A 32 -3.68 -5.47 6.84
CA ILE A 32 -4.12 -4.63 5.72
C ILE A 32 -4.95 -5.48 4.77
N GLU A 33 -6.14 -5.02 4.40
CA GLU A 33 -7.07 -5.75 3.54
C GLU A 33 -7.54 -4.86 2.39
N HIS A 34 -7.59 -5.38 1.15
CA HIS A 34 -8.20 -4.65 0.04
C HIS A 34 -9.02 -5.56 -0.87
N ASN A 35 -10.06 -5.00 -1.51
CA ASN A 35 -10.95 -5.73 -2.43
C ASN A 35 -10.43 -5.74 -3.89
N GLY A 36 -9.12 -5.59 -4.08
CA GLY A 36 -8.50 -5.61 -5.39
C GLY A 36 -8.51 -7.00 -6.05
N MET A 37 -7.95 -7.10 -7.25
CA MET A 37 -7.80 -8.37 -7.95
C MET A 37 -6.99 -9.34 -7.06
N PRO A 38 -7.46 -10.59 -6.86
CA PRO A 38 -6.67 -11.61 -6.21
C PRO A 38 -5.34 -11.86 -6.94
N PHE A 39 -4.37 -12.37 -6.20
CA PHE A 39 -3.05 -12.68 -6.76
C PHE A 39 -3.15 -13.75 -7.84
N ASP A 40 -2.30 -13.61 -8.85
CA ASP A 40 -1.96 -14.66 -9.81
C ASP A 40 -0.49 -15.09 -9.66
N ASP A 41 -0.05 -16.11 -10.43
CA ASP A 41 1.32 -16.62 -10.40
C ASP A 41 2.37 -15.50 -10.64
N LYS A 42 2.04 -14.51 -11.49
CA LYS A 42 2.97 -13.41 -11.81
C LYS A 42 3.10 -12.45 -10.63
N ASP A 43 2.03 -12.24 -9.88
CA ASP A 43 2.05 -11.42 -8.67
C ASP A 43 2.96 -12.08 -7.61
N VAL A 44 2.85 -13.41 -7.44
CA VAL A 44 3.72 -14.20 -6.54
C VAL A 44 5.18 -14.17 -6.99
N ASP A 45 5.46 -14.45 -8.27
CA ASP A 45 6.81 -14.36 -8.86
C ASP A 45 7.47 -13.00 -8.60
N SER A 46 6.68 -11.93 -8.74
CA SER A 46 7.14 -10.55 -8.62
C SER A 46 7.49 -10.20 -7.18
N ILE A 47 6.66 -10.61 -6.21
CA ILE A 47 6.93 -10.40 -4.78
C ILE A 47 8.13 -11.23 -4.31
N CYS A 48 8.31 -12.44 -4.84
CA CYS A 48 9.49 -13.27 -4.58
C CYS A 48 10.75 -12.77 -5.33
N GLY A 49 10.67 -11.70 -6.12
CA GLY A 49 11.83 -11.14 -6.79
C GLY A 49 12.47 -12.06 -7.85
N VAL A 50 11.76 -13.09 -8.31
CA VAL A 50 12.24 -14.09 -9.31
C VAL A 50 12.66 -13.42 -10.62
N ARG A 51 12.09 -12.24 -10.92
CA ARG A 51 12.37 -11.45 -12.14
C ARG A 51 13.31 -10.26 -11.93
N SER A 52 13.83 -10.05 -10.71
CA SER A 52 14.77 -8.96 -10.43
C SER A 52 16.22 -9.43 -10.58
N ASN A 53 16.92 -8.98 -11.62
CA ASN A 53 18.36 -9.24 -11.85
C ASN A 53 19.30 -8.50 -10.87
N LYS A 54 18.82 -8.05 -9.70
CA LYS A 54 19.60 -7.26 -8.74
C LYS A 54 20.08 -8.14 -7.59
N ASN A 55 21.35 -7.98 -7.22
CA ASN A 55 22.00 -8.76 -6.17
C ASN A 55 21.22 -8.68 -4.84
N PRO A 56 20.84 -9.83 -4.24
CA PRO A 56 20.07 -9.85 -2.99
C PRO A 56 20.85 -9.40 -1.74
N ASN A 57 22.15 -9.11 -1.87
CA ASN A 57 23.08 -8.81 -0.77
C ASN A 57 23.49 -7.33 -0.67
N GLU A 58 22.98 -6.42 -1.51
CA GLU A 58 23.24 -4.99 -1.31
C GLU A 58 22.39 -4.49 -0.12
N ASP A 59 23.10 -3.98 0.89
CA ASP A 59 22.54 -3.46 2.14
C ASP A 59 21.29 -2.59 1.93
N PHE A 60 20.35 -2.73 2.86
CA PHE A 60 19.04 -2.06 2.99
C PHE A 60 19.14 -0.52 3.12
N ILE A 61 19.91 0.14 2.26
CA ILE A 61 19.92 1.59 2.11
C ILE A 61 18.82 1.90 1.12
N GLY A 62 17.75 2.56 1.59
CA GLY A 62 16.50 2.83 0.87
C GLY A 62 16.65 2.98 -0.65
N TYR A 63 16.14 1.98 -1.39
CA TYR A 63 16.15 1.99 -2.85
C TYR A 63 14.75 1.77 -3.41
N MET A 64 14.29 2.80 -4.12
CA MET A 64 13.08 2.81 -4.97
C MET A 64 13.06 1.59 -5.90
N GLY A 65 11.94 0.87 -5.93
CA GLY A 65 11.63 -0.11 -6.98
C GLY A 65 11.40 -1.56 -6.57
N ILE A 66 11.24 -1.88 -5.28
CA ILE A 66 10.75 -3.18 -4.80
C ILE A 66 9.75 -2.97 -3.66
N GLY A 67 8.63 -2.28 -3.94
CA GLY A 67 7.74 -1.64 -2.97
C GLY A 67 7.28 -2.51 -1.80
N PHE A 68 7.08 -3.81 -2.00
CA PHE A 68 6.69 -4.72 -0.93
C PHE A 68 7.79 -4.93 0.14
N LYS A 69 9.08 -4.94 -0.24
CA LYS A 69 10.16 -5.30 0.70
C LYS A 69 10.34 -4.30 1.85
N SER A 70 9.79 -3.08 1.74
CA SER A 70 9.82 -2.11 2.84
C SER A 70 9.09 -2.60 4.09
N VAL A 71 8.16 -3.57 3.97
CA VAL A 71 7.48 -4.16 5.13
C VAL A 71 8.45 -4.89 6.07
N PHE A 72 9.58 -5.39 5.56
CA PHE A 72 10.59 -6.05 6.39
C PHE A 72 11.33 -5.09 7.34
N SER A 73 11.11 -3.78 7.19
CA SER A 73 11.55 -2.80 8.18
C SER A 73 10.74 -2.86 9.49
N ILE A 74 9.54 -3.43 9.47
CA ILE A 74 8.63 -3.54 10.63
C ILE A 74 8.32 -4.99 11.04
N THR A 75 8.56 -5.98 10.17
CA THR A 75 8.25 -7.39 10.45
C THR A 75 9.35 -8.35 9.98
N ASN A 76 9.54 -9.45 10.71
CA ASN A 76 10.31 -10.63 10.25
C ASN A 76 9.41 -11.74 9.69
N LYS A 77 8.09 -11.51 9.67
CA LYS A 77 7.06 -12.49 9.29
C LYS A 77 5.96 -11.80 8.48
N ALA A 78 6.07 -11.80 7.16
CA ALA A 78 5.06 -11.21 6.30
C ALA A 78 4.11 -12.30 5.77
N GLN A 79 2.84 -12.29 6.19
CA GLN A 79 1.84 -13.27 5.76
C GLN A 79 0.91 -12.65 4.73
N ILE A 80 0.59 -13.40 3.67
CA ILE A 80 -0.21 -12.94 2.53
C ILE A 80 -1.26 -14.01 2.22
N PHE A 81 -2.51 -13.56 2.09
CA PHE A 81 -3.66 -14.39 1.75
C PHE A 81 -4.45 -13.70 0.65
N SER A 82 -4.59 -14.35 -0.51
CA SER A 82 -5.25 -13.74 -1.67
C SER A 82 -5.77 -14.82 -2.61
N GLY A 83 -7.10 -14.94 -2.72
CA GLY A 83 -7.71 -16.02 -3.49
C GLY A 83 -7.26 -17.39 -3.00
N ASP A 84 -6.67 -18.19 -3.91
CA ASP A 84 -6.14 -19.52 -3.60
C ASP A 84 -4.70 -19.49 -3.02
N TYR A 85 -4.07 -18.31 -2.97
CA TYR A 85 -2.71 -18.17 -2.46
C TYR A 85 -2.70 -17.91 -0.96
N SER A 86 -1.94 -18.74 -0.24
CA SER A 86 -1.67 -18.57 1.19
C SER A 86 -0.20 -18.87 1.47
N PHE A 87 0.58 -17.81 1.66
CA PHE A 87 2.01 -17.94 1.87
C PHE A 87 2.55 -16.87 2.82
N LYS A 88 3.78 -17.07 3.28
CA LYS A 88 4.49 -16.14 4.15
C LYS A 88 5.96 -16.10 3.84
N PHE A 89 6.58 -14.97 4.16
CA PHE A 89 8.03 -14.84 4.32
C PHE A 89 8.32 -14.82 5.81
N ASP A 90 9.06 -15.81 6.31
CA ASP A 90 9.25 -16.03 7.74
C ASP A 90 10.74 -16.28 8.01
N LYS A 91 11.38 -15.33 8.69
CA LYS A 91 12.82 -15.37 8.96
C LYS A 91 13.23 -16.57 9.81
N ASP A 92 12.35 -17.01 10.71
CA ASP A 92 12.66 -18.05 11.70
C ASP A 92 12.40 -19.46 11.14
N GLU A 93 11.45 -19.61 10.21
CA GLU A 93 11.14 -20.90 9.57
C GLU A 93 11.88 -21.13 8.25
N CYS A 94 12.40 -20.08 7.59
CA CYS A 94 13.14 -20.23 6.35
C CYS A 94 14.48 -20.95 6.58
N PRO A 95 14.87 -21.92 5.71
CA PRO A 95 16.20 -22.52 5.72
C PRO A 95 17.29 -21.43 5.68
N ARG A 96 18.35 -21.60 6.47
CA ARG A 96 19.43 -20.59 6.61
C ARG A 96 20.20 -20.36 5.32
N GLU A 97 20.15 -21.31 4.40
CA GLU A 97 20.80 -21.27 3.10
C GLU A 97 20.02 -20.44 2.08
N LEU A 98 18.76 -20.09 2.37
CA LEU A 98 17.87 -19.35 1.49
C LEU A 98 17.57 -17.95 2.03
N PRO A 99 17.46 -16.94 1.15
CA PRO A 99 17.03 -15.60 1.55
C PRO A 99 15.54 -15.58 1.92
N TRP A 100 15.25 -15.50 3.21
CA TRP A 100 13.89 -15.56 3.78
C TRP A 100 12.92 -14.52 3.21
N PHE A 101 13.42 -13.33 2.85
CA PHE A 101 12.62 -12.21 2.34
C PHE A 101 12.19 -12.34 0.87
N ILE A 102 12.57 -13.45 0.22
CA ILE A 102 12.09 -13.83 -1.12
C ILE A 102 11.70 -15.32 -1.24
N THR A 103 11.78 -16.08 -0.14
CA THR A 103 11.46 -17.51 -0.13
C THR A 103 10.07 -17.70 0.47
N PRO A 104 9.02 -17.95 -0.35
CA PRO A 104 7.69 -18.13 0.16
C PRO A 104 7.57 -19.50 0.85
N LEU A 105 6.95 -19.52 2.02
CA LEU A 105 6.57 -20.72 2.77
C LEU A 105 5.04 -20.80 2.82
N GLU A 106 4.49 -22.01 2.90
CA GLU A 106 3.04 -22.19 3.08
C GLU A 106 2.59 -21.52 4.39
N ALA A 107 1.47 -20.81 4.33
CA ALA A 107 0.89 -20.16 5.50
C ALA A 107 -0.47 -20.78 5.85
N LYS A 108 -0.78 -20.75 7.15
CA LYS A 108 -2.14 -20.93 7.64
C LYS A 108 -2.55 -19.62 8.30
N SER A 109 -3.77 -19.16 8.01
CA SER A 109 -4.25 -17.93 8.62
C SER A 109 -4.47 -18.14 10.12
N PRO A 110 -4.00 -17.22 10.98
CA PRO A 110 -4.28 -17.27 12.42
C PRO A 110 -5.73 -16.92 12.74
N GLU A 111 -6.46 -16.32 11.79
CA GLU A 111 -7.83 -15.84 11.96
C GLU A 111 -8.71 -16.15 10.74
N ARG A 112 -10.03 -16.04 10.91
CA ARG A 112 -10.96 -16.20 9.77
C ARG A 112 -10.82 -15.00 8.84
N LEU A 113 -10.56 -15.28 7.57
CA LEU A 113 -10.39 -14.27 6.52
C LEU A 113 -11.62 -14.15 5.64
N ASP A 114 -11.82 -12.95 5.10
CA ASP A 114 -12.73 -12.73 3.98
C ASP A 114 -12.04 -13.15 2.67
N LYS A 115 -12.59 -14.16 1.98
CA LYS A 115 -11.99 -14.69 0.75
C LYS A 115 -12.09 -13.74 -0.44
N GLU A 116 -12.95 -12.72 -0.38
CA GLU A 116 -13.06 -11.69 -1.41
C GLU A 116 -11.99 -10.60 -1.29
N MET A 117 -11.24 -10.61 -0.19
CA MET A 117 -10.21 -9.63 0.13
C MET A 117 -8.83 -10.26 -0.04
N THR A 118 -7.87 -9.43 -0.46
CA THR A 118 -6.46 -9.72 -0.27
C THR A 118 -6.04 -9.19 1.10
N THR A 119 -5.53 -10.07 1.95
CA THR A 119 -5.14 -9.78 3.34
C THR A 119 -3.64 -9.92 3.51
N PHE A 120 -3.02 -8.88 4.06
CA PHE A 120 -1.64 -8.88 4.55
C PHE A 120 -1.65 -8.83 6.07
N ILE A 121 -0.85 -9.68 6.72
CA ILE A 121 -0.67 -9.65 8.19
C ILE A 121 0.82 -9.55 8.49
N PHE A 122 1.20 -8.50 9.20
CA PHE A 122 2.58 -8.18 9.58
C PHE A 122 2.68 -8.07 11.10
N PRO A 123 2.98 -9.17 11.82
CA PRO A 123 3.37 -9.10 13.22
C PRO A 123 4.64 -8.28 13.38
N PHE A 124 4.66 -7.36 14.33
CA PHE A 124 5.85 -6.53 14.55
C PHE A 124 7.01 -7.38 15.07
N LYS A 125 8.22 -7.07 14.61
CA LYS A 125 9.43 -7.57 15.26
C LYS A 125 9.58 -6.90 16.63
N GLY A 126 10.23 -7.56 17.58
CA GLY A 126 10.37 -7.09 18.97
C GLY A 126 11.28 -5.87 19.18
N GLU A 127 11.28 -4.91 18.26
CA GLU A 127 11.99 -3.64 18.41
C GLU A 127 11.05 -2.58 19.00
N GLU A 128 11.59 -1.74 19.89
CA GLU A 128 10.82 -0.67 20.52
C GLU A 128 10.32 0.36 19.48
N ASN A 129 9.08 0.84 19.68
CA ASN A 129 8.44 1.92 18.94
C ASN A 129 7.93 1.63 17.52
N ILE A 130 7.96 0.38 17.03
CA ILE A 130 7.37 0.08 15.70
C ILE A 130 5.89 0.41 15.65
N TYR A 131 5.13 0.00 16.68
CA TYR A 131 3.71 0.33 16.80
C TYR A 131 3.48 1.84 16.75
N GLN A 132 4.17 2.61 17.61
CA GLN A 132 3.98 4.06 17.67
C GLN A 132 4.33 4.75 16.36
N LYS A 133 5.45 4.36 15.70
CA LYS A 133 5.81 4.89 14.37
C LYS A 133 4.75 4.58 13.32
N THR A 134 4.25 3.34 13.31
CA THR A 134 3.21 2.91 12.36
C THR A 134 1.90 3.66 12.62
N LYS A 135 1.55 3.87 13.90
CA LYS A 135 0.41 4.67 14.33
C LYS A 135 0.56 6.12 13.84
N ASP A 136 1.68 6.77 14.13
CA ASP A 136 1.94 8.15 13.71
C ASP A 136 1.90 8.30 12.18
N GLU A 137 2.38 7.29 11.44
CA GLU A 137 2.27 7.27 9.98
C GLU A 137 0.82 7.13 9.51
N LEU A 138 0.04 6.23 10.10
CA LEU A 138 -1.38 6.04 9.76
C LEU A 138 -2.25 7.22 10.21
N GLU A 139 -1.96 7.89 11.32
CA GLU A 139 -2.66 9.11 11.72
C GLU A 139 -2.36 10.28 10.76
N LYS A 140 -1.19 10.26 10.11
CA LYS A 140 -0.86 11.17 9.00
C LYS A 140 -1.50 10.77 7.68
N PHE A 141 -2.13 9.58 7.56
CA PHE A 141 -2.99 9.27 6.41
C PHE A 141 -4.24 10.16 6.49
N GLY A 142 -4.10 11.40 6.04
CA GLY A 142 -5.21 12.33 5.94
C GLY A 142 -5.92 12.24 4.59
N VAL A 143 -6.95 13.08 4.46
CA VAL A 143 -7.68 13.35 3.22
C VAL A 143 -6.77 13.54 2.00
N HIS A 144 -5.58 14.12 2.18
CA HIS A 144 -4.62 14.36 1.09
C HIS A 144 -4.23 13.08 0.34
N LEU A 145 -4.05 11.95 1.01
CA LEU A 145 -3.69 10.72 0.30
C LEU A 145 -4.82 10.29 -0.65
N LEU A 146 -6.06 10.30 -0.16
CA LEU A 146 -7.23 9.90 -0.93
C LEU A 146 -7.46 10.84 -2.13
N MET A 147 -7.03 12.10 -2.07
CA MET A 147 -7.09 13.03 -3.21
C MET A 147 -6.27 12.54 -4.42
N PHE A 148 -5.14 11.86 -4.18
CA PHE A 148 -4.25 11.37 -5.23
C PHE A 148 -4.53 9.92 -5.67
N LEU A 149 -5.41 9.20 -4.96
CA LEU A 149 -5.85 7.84 -5.32
C LEU A 149 -7.03 7.91 -6.28
N ASN A 150 -7.06 7.06 -7.31
CA ASN A 150 -8.12 7.06 -8.31
C ASN A 150 -9.12 5.93 -8.08
N SER A 151 -8.64 4.74 -7.76
CA SER A 151 -9.39 3.48 -7.74
C SER A 151 -9.84 3.16 -6.31
N ILE A 152 -9.00 3.43 -5.31
CA ILE A 152 -9.40 3.43 -3.91
C ILE A 152 -10.32 4.63 -3.65
N LYS A 153 -11.56 4.34 -3.24
CA LYS A 153 -12.56 5.32 -2.81
C LYS A 153 -12.73 5.34 -1.30
N TYR A 154 -12.49 4.21 -0.64
CA TYR A 154 -12.71 4.06 0.78
C TYR A 154 -11.44 3.59 1.51
N ILE A 155 -11.10 4.27 2.60
CA ILE A 155 -10.05 3.88 3.53
C ILE A 155 -10.66 3.79 4.92
N GLU A 156 -10.45 2.67 5.60
CA GLU A 156 -10.77 2.50 7.02
C GLU A 156 -9.49 2.18 7.78
N ILE A 157 -9.29 2.82 8.92
CA ILE A 157 -8.17 2.57 9.82
C ILE A 157 -8.73 2.32 11.22
N ASN A 158 -8.63 1.09 11.67
CA ASN A 158 -9.00 0.62 12.99
C ASN A 158 -7.76 0.61 13.88
N PHE A 159 -7.76 1.45 14.92
CA PHE A 159 -6.74 1.43 15.97
C PHE A 159 -7.25 0.59 17.14
N GLU A 160 -6.80 -0.65 17.21
CA GLU A 160 -7.10 -1.60 18.27
C GLU A 160 -6.09 -1.40 19.42
N SER A 161 -6.49 -0.66 20.46
CA SER A 161 -5.74 -0.58 21.72
C SER A 161 -6.48 -1.33 22.83
N GLU A 162 -5.77 -1.67 23.92
CA GLU A 162 -6.38 -2.37 25.07
C GLU A 162 -7.52 -1.57 25.73
N GLU A 163 -7.55 -0.24 25.55
CA GLU A 163 -8.45 0.66 26.27
C GLU A 163 -9.47 1.39 25.38
N ASP A 164 -9.18 1.55 24.07
CA ASP A 164 -10.06 2.27 23.14
C ASP A 164 -9.94 1.73 21.71
N THR A 165 -11.06 1.74 20.97
CA THR A 165 -11.11 1.45 19.54
C THR A 165 -11.44 2.73 18.80
N ASN A 166 -10.41 3.37 18.23
CA ASN A 166 -10.61 4.52 17.37
C ASN A 166 -10.69 4.07 15.91
N VAL A 167 -11.67 4.58 15.17
CA VAL A 167 -11.84 4.28 13.75
C VAL A 167 -11.78 5.57 12.97
N LEU A 168 -10.83 5.64 12.03
CA LEU A 168 -10.77 6.68 11.02
C LEU A 168 -11.35 6.13 9.71
N THR A 169 -12.36 6.80 9.18
CA THR A 169 -12.98 6.47 7.89
C THR A 169 -12.81 7.64 6.94
N LEU A 170 -12.23 7.37 5.77
CA LEU A 170 -12.10 8.31 4.67
C LEU A 170 -12.86 7.77 3.46
N ASN A 171 -13.77 8.56 2.91
CA ASN A 171 -14.55 8.17 1.74
C ASN A 171 -14.56 9.27 0.68
N LYS A 172 -14.20 8.93 -0.56
CA LYS A 172 -14.29 9.83 -1.71
C LYS A 172 -15.73 9.83 -2.20
N LEU A 173 -16.38 10.99 -2.12
CA LEU A 173 -17.75 11.17 -2.56
C LEU A 173 -17.79 11.59 -4.03
N GLU A 174 -18.97 11.49 -4.64
CA GLU A 174 -19.21 12.02 -5.97
C GLU A 174 -18.85 13.52 -6.04
N PRO A 175 -18.06 13.93 -7.05
CA PRO A 175 -17.66 15.33 -7.21
C PRO A 175 -18.85 16.20 -7.64
N ILE A 176 -18.76 17.49 -7.32
CA ILE A 176 -19.72 18.51 -7.80
C ILE A 176 -18.96 19.47 -8.71
N GLY A 177 -19.06 19.26 -10.03
CA GLY A 177 -18.24 20.00 -10.99
C GLY A 177 -16.74 19.71 -10.78
N GLU A 178 -15.95 20.75 -10.54
CA GLU A 178 -14.50 20.65 -10.25
C GLU A 178 -14.20 20.44 -8.75
N ILE A 179 -15.23 20.33 -7.92
CA ILE A 179 -15.11 20.16 -6.47
C ILE A 179 -15.03 18.67 -6.13
N MET A 180 -13.85 18.24 -5.68
CA MET A 180 -13.66 16.94 -5.04
C MET A 180 -14.16 16.98 -3.61
N ARG A 181 -14.85 15.92 -3.18
CA ARG A 181 -15.45 15.84 -1.86
C ARG A 181 -14.96 14.57 -1.15
N ILE A 182 -14.44 14.73 0.06
CA ILE A 182 -13.95 13.63 0.88
C ILE A 182 -14.65 13.71 2.23
N SER A 183 -15.29 12.63 2.64
CA SER A 183 -15.80 12.49 3.99
C SER A 183 -14.72 11.89 4.89
N GLU A 184 -14.42 12.56 6.00
CA GLU A 184 -13.60 12.06 7.10
C GLU A 184 -14.47 11.95 8.35
N ASN A 185 -14.72 10.73 8.83
CA ASN A 185 -15.56 10.48 10.01
C ASN A 185 -16.91 11.23 9.99
N LYS A 186 -17.55 11.28 8.81
CA LYS A 186 -18.83 11.98 8.50
C LYS A 186 -18.71 13.50 8.31
N GLU A 187 -17.59 14.12 8.64
CA GLU A 187 -17.32 15.50 8.25
C GLU A 187 -16.94 15.53 6.76
N ILE A 188 -17.49 16.48 6.00
CA ILE A 188 -17.20 16.60 4.56
C ILE A 188 -16.19 17.71 4.35
N LYS A 189 -15.08 17.38 3.71
CA LYS A 189 -14.05 18.32 3.27
C LYS A 189 -14.13 18.44 1.75
N GLU A 190 -14.18 19.68 1.28
CA GLU A 190 -14.33 20.00 -0.13
C GLU A 190 -13.07 20.67 -0.65
N PHE A 191 -12.66 20.25 -1.84
CA PHE A 191 -11.43 20.72 -2.48
C PHE A 191 -11.74 21.09 -3.93
N MET A 192 -11.43 22.32 -4.31
CA MET A 192 -11.44 22.71 -5.72
C MET A 192 -10.19 22.12 -6.38
N THR A 193 -10.40 21.24 -7.36
CA THR A 193 -9.31 20.50 -8.00
C THR A 193 -9.14 20.88 -9.45
N PHE A 194 -7.90 21.20 -9.83
CA PHE A 194 -7.51 21.44 -11.21
C PHE A 194 -6.54 20.35 -11.63
N SER A 195 -6.89 19.62 -12.68
CA SER A 195 -6.00 18.62 -13.26
C SER A 195 -5.53 19.05 -14.64
N LYS A 196 -4.25 18.86 -14.93
CA LYS A 196 -3.68 19.10 -16.25
C LYS A 196 -2.73 17.98 -16.63
N GLU A 197 -2.91 17.43 -17.81
CA GLU A 197 -1.96 16.50 -18.41
C GLU A 197 -0.75 17.29 -18.94
N LEU A 198 0.42 17.01 -18.38
CA LEU A 198 1.69 17.63 -18.76
C LEU A 198 2.53 16.62 -19.54
N SER A 199 3.14 17.09 -20.62
CA SER A 199 4.15 16.29 -21.33
C SER A 199 5.46 16.34 -20.55
N VAL A 200 6.05 15.18 -20.32
CA VAL A 200 7.36 15.08 -19.68
C VAL A 200 8.41 15.60 -20.65
N PRO A 201 9.21 16.62 -20.30
CA PRO A 201 10.23 17.15 -21.20
C PRO A 201 11.21 16.06 -21.65
N PRO A 202 11.64 16.03 -22.93
CA PRO A 202 12.49 14.96 -23.45
C PRO A 202 13.80 14.76 -22.68
N TYR A 203 14.37 15.81 -22.08
CA TYR A 203 15.61 15.69 -21.30
C TYR A 203 15.43 14.88 -20.01
N ILE A 204 14.22 14.87 -19.41
CA ILE A 204 13.91 14.07 -18.21
C ILE A 204 13.96 12.57 -18.53
N SER A 205 13.57 12.15 -19.74
CA SER A 205 13.66 10.74 -20.13
C SER A 205 15.11 10.20 -20.18
N LYS A 206 16.10 11.10 -20.25
CA LYS A 206 17.54 10.78 -20.30
C LYS A 206 18.23 10.99 -18.95
N ASP A 207 17.52 11.52 -17.97
CA ASP A 207 18.03 11.76 -16.64
C ASP A 207 18.42 10.42 -15.97
N PRO A 208 19.64 10.30 -15.39
CA PRO A 208 20.11 9.06 -14.79
C PRO A 208 19.19 8.52 -13.70
N ASP A 209 18.64 9.39 -12.85
CA ASP A 209 17.73 8.99 -11.77
C ASP A 209 16.39 8.49 -12.34
N THR A 210 15.90 9.12 -13.40
CA THR A 210 14.67 8.72 -14.11
C THR A 210 14.82 7.37 -14.83
N ILE A 211 15.99 7.10 -15.42
CA ILE A 211 16.31 5.79 -16.02
C ILE A 211 16.42 4.73 -14.94
N LYS A 212 17.14 5.03 -13.85
CA LYS A 212 17.34 4.14 -12.69
C LYS A 212 16.02 3.77 -12.01
N ALA A 213 15.06 4.69 -11.98
CA ALA A 213 13.70 4.47 -11.49
C ALA A 213 12.75 3.83 -12.53
N GLU A 214 13.26 3.41 -13.69
CA GLU A 214 12.49 2.82 -14.80
C GLU A 214 11.34 3.70 -15.34
N ARG A 215 11.39 5.01 -15.06
CA ARG A 215 10.35 5.98 -15.45
C ARG A 215 10.66 6.70 -16.77
N HIS A 216 11.77 6.39 -17.43
CA HIS A 216 12.20 7.01 -18.69
C HIS A 216 11.20 6.86 -19.85
N LYS A 217 10.30 5.87 -19.80
CA LYS A 217 9.24 5.67 -20.81
C LYS A 217 7.99 6.51 -20.57
N VAL A 218 7.89 7.18 -19.42
CA VAL A 218 6.73 8.02 -19.07
C VAL A 218 6.78 9.31 -19.88
N LYS A 219 5.87 9.43 -20.86
CA LYS A 219 5.79 10.60 -21.76
C LYS A 219 4.86 11.70 -21.25
N LYS A 220 3.92 11.35 -20.38
CA LYS A 220 2.90 12.26 -19.87
C LYS A 220 2.66 11.99 -18.40
N ARG A 221 2.34 13.04 -17.63
CA ARG A 221 1.92 12.96 -16.23
C ARG A 221 0.78 13.93 -15.96
N MET A 222 -0.17 13.50 -15.14
CA MET A 222 -1.20 14.38 -14.63
C MET A 222 -0.65 15.14 -13.42
N ALA A 223 -0.74 16.47 -13.46
CA ALA A 223 -0.56 17.31 -12.29
C ALA A 223 -1.95 17.66 -11.74
N ILE A 224 -2.14 17.51 -10.42
CA ILE A 224 -3.35 17.89 -9.71
C ILE A 224 -2.98 18.99 -8.73
N LEU A 225 -3.64 20.14 -8.83
CA LEU A 225 -3.66 21.17 -7.80
C LEU A 225 -4.98 21.07 -7.07
N ALA A 226 -4.93 21.20 -5.75
CA ALA A 226 -6.13 21.15 -4.94
C ALA A 226 -6.08 22.23 -3.86
N PHE A 227 -7.16 23.00 -3.78
CA PHE A 227 -7.32 24.09 -2.83
C PHE A 227 -8.52 23.79 -1.95
N PRO A 228 -8.42 23.98 -0.61
CA PRO A 228 -9.59 23.91 0.26
C PRO A 228 -10.68 24.83 -0.27
N PHE A 229 -11.89 24.30 -0.45
CA PHE A 229 -13.04 25.06 -0.93
C PHE A 229 -13.86 25.53 0.28
N GLY A 230 -13.94 26.84 0.48
CA GLY A 230 -14.62 27.46 1.62
C GLY A 230 -13.74 27.56 2.87
N GLY A 231 -13.15 28.74 3.07
CA GLY A 231 -12.51 29.19 4.30
C GLY A 231 -12.96 30.60 4.63
#